data_AF-A0A512UAP6-F1
#
_entry.id   AF-A0A512UAP6-F1
#
_cell.length_a   1.000
_cell.length_b   1.000
_cell.length_c   1.000
_cell.angle_alpha   90.00
_cell.angle_beta   90.00
_cell.angle_gamma   90.00
#
_symmetry.space_group_name_H-M   'P 1'
#
loop_
_entity.id
_entity.type
_entity.pdbx_description
1 polymer ?
#
loop_
_entity_poly.entity_id
_entity_poly.type
_entity_poly.pdbx_seq_one_letter_code
_entity_poly.pdbx_strand_id
1 'polypeptide(L)'
;MLAARHIMDDEDEHQQEPLIPQVHATFEKADSFGHVIIVPSTMAVIVQTLEKFVCGNISVRYSQLESTESIEGEFDEDEQLYSAANIGASRRKYPDTDIPLYTISGAGSAGAPVLAVVVPHLTNPIAEKAVASQIAVLAPSAKSWIALSPSVSALSKADKLNDIGLLALNSEGHPGFEKVDADAIMDATTEVFGEIFDPKAKASALKKLSSVVRKINSSSTSGMYL
;
A
#
# COMPACT_ATOMS: atom_id res chain seq x y z
N MET A 1 -43.54 -14.91 -16.93
CA MET A 1 -43.29 -14.97 -15.47
C MET A 1 -41.93 -15.60 -15.26
N LEU A 2 -40.89 -14.78 -15.09
CA LEU A 2 -39.55 -15.23 -14.73
C LEU A 2 -39.47 -15.15 -13.19
N ALA A 3 -39.32 -16.30 -12.54
CA ALA A 3 -39.13 -16.37 -11.10
C ALA A 3 -37.78 -15.71 -10.75
N ALA A 4 -37.85 -14.65 -9.94
CA ALA A 4 -36.67 -14.07 -9.31
C ALA A 4 -36.05 -15.13 -8.41
N ARG A 5 -34.84 -15.59 -8.76
CA ARG A 5 -33.99 -16.34 -7.83
C ARG A 5 -33.54 -15.34 -6.77
N HIS A 6 -34.23 -15.32 -5.64
CA HIS A 6 -33.63 -14.85 -4.40
C HIS A 6 -32.45 -15.77 -4.12
N ILE A 7 -31.24 -15.29 -4.37
CA ILE A 7 -30.06 -15.78 -3.67
C ILE A 7 -30.22 -15.21 -2.27
N MET A 8 -30.73 -16.01 -1.33
CA MET A 8 -30.54 -15.73 0.08
C MET A 8 -29.07 -16.03 0.33
N ASP A 9 -28.26 -14.98 0.41
CA ASP A 9 -26.94 -15.04 1.05
C ASP A 9 -27.21 -15.33 2.53
N ASP A 10 -27.38 -16.60 2.87
CA ASP A 10 -27.37 -17.08 4.26
C ASP A 10 -25.94 -17.03 4.84
N GLU A 11 -25.08 -16.11 4.38
CA GLU A 11 -23.75 -15.86 4.95
C GLU A 11 -23.80 -14.90 6.16
N ASP A 12 -24.98 -14.36 6.51
CA ASP A 12 -25.15 -13.36 7.56
C ASP A 12 -25.41 -13.92 8.98
N GLU A 13 -25.58 -15.24 9.17
CA GLU A 13 -25.86 -15.81 10.51
C GLU A 13 -24.65 -15.81 11.47
N HIS A 14 -23.45 -15.48 10.97
CA HIS A 14 -22.26 -15.26 11.78
C HIS A 14 -21.58 -13.94 11.39
N GLN A 15 -22.24 -12.80 11.65
CA GLN A 15 -21.56 -11.50 11.70
C GLN A 15 -20.46 -11.54 12.78
N GLN A 16 -19.30 -12.08 12.42
CA GLN A 16 -18.07 -11.88 13.16
C GLN A 16 -17.84 -10.37 13.24
N GLU A 17 -17.59 -9.88 14.46
CA GLU A 17 -17.23 -8.48 14.67
C GLU A 17 -16.16 -8.06 13.66
N PRO A 18 -16.27 -6.85 13.07
CA PRO A 18 -15.32 -6.42 12.06
C PRO A 18 -13.91 -6.43 12.64
N LEU A 19 -12.98 -7.10 11.95
CA LEU A 19 -11.58 -7.19 12.39
C LEU A 19 -10.96 -5.79 12.42
N ILE A 20 -10.55 -5.36 13.61
CA ILE A 20 -9.91 -4.07 13.86
C ILE A 20 -8.38 -4.28 13.88
N PRO A 21 -7.63 -3.73 12.90
CA PRO A 21 -6.19 -3.86 12.87
C PRO A 21 -5.52 -2.99 13.93
N GLN A 22 -4.47 -3.52 14.53
CA GLN A 22 -3.50 -2.77 15.31
C GLN A 22 -2.40 -2.28 14.36
N VAL A 23 -2.28 -0.96 14.19
CA VAL A 23 -1.29 -0.35 13.29
C VAL A 23 -0.29 0.48 14.08
N HIS A 24 0.98 0.10 14.01
CA HIS A 24 2.07 0.72 14.76
C HIS A 24 3.19 1.14 13.82
N ALA A 25 3.63 2.40 13.91
CA ALA A 25 4.77 2.90 13.17
C ALA A 25 6.00 2.96 14.09
N THR A 26 7.12 2.44 13.60
CA THR A 26 8.44 2.53 14.23
C THR A 26 9.36 3.29 13.30
N PHE A 27 10.14 4.22 13.84
CA PHE A 27 10.95 5.13 13.04
C PHE A 27 12.21 5.53 13.80
N GLU A 28 13.37 5.34 13.17
CA GLU A 28 14.66 5.42 13.88
C GLU A 28 15.15 6.84 14.11
N LYS A 29 14.64 7.84 13.38
CA LYS A 29 15.16 9.21 13.48
C LYS A 29 14.16 10.25 13.02
N ALA A 30 13.71 11.14 13.90
CA ALA A 30 12.80 12.26 13.58
C ALA A 30 13.46 13.30 12.65
N ASP A 31 13.79 12.91 11.42
CA ASP A 31 14.20 13.83 10.37
C ASP A 31 12.94 14.49 9.79
N SER A 32 12.97 15.81 9.65
CA SER A 32 11.92 16.53 8.94
C SER A 32 12.03 16.21 7.45
N PHE A 33 11.07 15.46 6.94
CA PHE A 33 10.99 15.15 5.51
C PHE A 33 10.57 16.39 4.73
N GLY A 34 11.23 16.64 3.59
CA GLY A 34 10.85 17.70 2.66
C GLY A 34 9.66 17.28 1.79
N HIS A 35 9.64 16.01 1.39
CA HIS A 35 8.63 15.44 0.52
C HIS A 35 8.26 14.02 0.97
N VAL A 36 7.02 13.61 0.69
CA VAL A 36 6.53 12.25 0.92
C VAL A 36 6.00 11.67 -0.39
N ILE A 37 6.43 10.46 -0.72
CA ILE A 37 5.98 9.72 -1.90
C ILE A 37 5.34 8.42 -1.45
N ILE A 38 4.12 8.19 -1.91
CA ILE A 38 3.32 7.03 -1.55
C ILE A 38 2.98 6.29 -2.84
N VAL A 39 3.50 5.08 -2.94
CA VAL A 39 3.44 4.27 -4.17
C VAL A 39 2.74 2.96 -3.83
N PRO A 40 1.76 2.50 -4.61
CA PRO A 40 1.17 1.19 -4.39
C PRO A 40 2.15 0.09 -4.80
N SER A 41 2.01 -1.09 -4.21
CA SER A 41 2.89 -2.24 -4.49
C SER A 41 2.96 -2.63 -5.97
N THR A 42 1.89 -2.42 -6.74
CA THR A 42 1.87 -2.61 -8.20
C THR A 42 2.84 -1.72 -8.96
N MET A 43 3.24 -0.60 -8.36
CA MET A 43 4.23 0.34 -8.89
C MET A 43 5.51 0.40 -8.05
N ALA A 44 5.76 -0.61 -7.21
CA ALA A 44 6.93 -0.66 -6.32
C ALA A 44 8.26 -0.44 -7.06
N VAL A 45 8.33 -0.78 -8.35
CA VAL A 45 9.48 -0.57 -9.24
C VAL A 45 10.01 0.87 -9.20
N ILE A 46 9.14 1.87 -9.02
CA ILE A 46 9.52 3.28 -8.92
C ILE A 46 10.48 3.49 -7.75
N VAL A 47 10.12 3.01 -6.57
CA VAL A 47 10.94 3.12 -5.35
C VAL A 47 12.09 2.10 -5.38
N GLN A 48 11.87 0.91 -5.92
CA GLN A 48 12.88 -0.15 -5.96
C GLN A 48 14.11 0.23 -6.79
N THR A 49 13.94 1.01 -7.86
CA THR A 49 15.04 1.45 -8.72
C THR A 49 15.87 2.59 -8.13
N LEU A 50 15.34 3.32 -7.14
CA LEU A 50 16.05 4.40 -6.45
C LEU A 50 17.03 3.88 -5.40
N GLU A 51 18.09 4.66 -5.17
CA GLU A 51 18.99 4.48 -4.03
C GLU A 51 18.26 4.91 -2.76
N LYS A 52 18.08 3.96 -1.83
CA LYS A 52 17.24 4.15 -0.65
C LYS A 52 17.77 3.36 0.53
N PHE A 53 17.43 3.82 1.74
CA PHE A 53 17.72 3.14 2.99
C PHE A 53 16.43 2.98 3.79
N VAL A 54 16.28 1.87 4.50
CA VAL A 54 15.16 1.67 5.43
C VAL A 54 15.38 2.59 6.63
N CYS A 55 14.36 3.35 7.00
CA CYS A 55 14.39 4.29 8.12
C CYS A 55 13.30 4.00 9.17
N GLY A 56 12.44 3.01 8.90
CA GLY A 56 11.40 2.57 9.81
C GLY A 56 10.49 1.53 9.19
N ASN A 57 9.41 1.21 9.90
CA ASN A 57 8.42 0.23 9.48
C ASN A 57 7.03 0.57 10.06
N ILE A 58 5.98 0.33 9.28
CA ILE A 58 4.59 0.31 9.76
C ILE A 58 4.14 -1.14 9.81
N SER A 59 3.80 -1.62 11.01
CA SER A 59 3.27 -2.96 11.23
C SER A 59 1.75 -2.92 11.33
N VAL A 60 1.07 -3.75 10.55
CA VAL A 60 -0.37 -4.03 10.63
C VAL A 60 -0.53 -5.43 11.20
N ARG A 61 -1.26 -5.56 12.31
CA ARG A 61 -1.51 -6.83 13.01
C ARG A 61 -2.99 -7.00 13.35
N TYR A 62 -3.46 -8.23 13.42
CA TYR A 62 -4.83 -8.56 13.82
C TYR A 62 -4.83 -9.47 15.04
N SER A 63 -4.75 -8.87 16.24
CA SER A 63 -4.69 -9.64 17.49
C SER A 63 -5.92 -10.53 17.71
N GLN A 64 -7.08 -10.20 17.13
CA GLN A 64 -8.27 -11.07 17.19
C GLN A 64 -8.08 -12.41 16.45
N LEU A 65 -7.10 -12.49 15.54
CA LEU A 65 -6.75 -13.70 14.82
C LEU A 65 -5.63 -14.49 15.50
N GLU A 66 -4.99 -13.94 16.54
CA GLU A 66 -4.09 -14.71 17.39
C GLU A 66 -4.95 -15.78 18.09
N SER A 67 -4.55 -17.03 17.94
CA SER A 67 -5.30 -18.16 18.48
C SER A 67 -5.42 -18.00 19.98
N THR A 68 -6.63 -17.78 20.48
CA THR A 68 -6.93 -17.93 21.90
C THR A 68 -6.67 -19.39 22.23
N GLU A 69 -5.49 -19.67 22.80
CA GLU A 69 -5.27 -20.95 23.45
C GLU A 69 -6.38 -21.09 24.50
N SER A 70 -7.20 -22.13 24.33
CA SER A 70 -8.03 -22.73 25.38
C SER A 70 -8.89 -21.77 26.19
N ILE A 71 -10.06 -21.41 25.68
CA ILE A 71 -11.21 -21.31 26.58
C ILE A 71 -11.56 -22.76 26.91
N GLU A 72 -11.13 -23.23 28.08
CA GLU A 72 -11.53 -24.50 28.67
C GLU A 72 -13.05 -24.50 28.87
N GLY A 73 -13.78 -24.80 27.80
CA GLY A 73 -15.21 -25.04 27.78
C GLY A 73 -15.46 -26.26 26.90
N GLU A 74 -16.50 -27.03 27.23
CA GLU A 74 -16.99 -28.17 26.45
C GLU A 74 -17.50 -27.70 25.07
N PHE A 75 -16.59 -27.29 24.19
CA PHE A 75 -16.91 -27.00 22.80
C PHE A 75 -16.91 -28.31 22.02
N ASP A 76 -18.00 -28.56 21.30
CA ASP A 76 -18.16 -29.68 20.38
C ASP A 76 -16.97 -29.72 19.38
N GLU A 77 -16.45 -30.92 19.10
CA GLU A 77 -15.30 -31.10 18.19
C GLU A 77 -15.58 -30.48 16.81
N ASP A 78 -16.84 -30.54 16.37
CA ASP A 78 -17.27 -29.95 15.10
C ASP A 78 -17.21 -28.41 15.13
N GLU A 79 -17.62 -27.77 16.23
CA GLU A 79 -17.56 -26.30 16.39
C GLU A 79 -16.11 -25.79 16.44
N GLN A 80 -15.20 -26.57 17.06
CA GLN A 80 -13.77 -26.28 17.05
C GLN A 80 -13.18 -26.36 15.64
N LEU A 81 -13.63 -27.33 14.83
CA LEU A 81 -13.17 -27.46 13.45
C LEU A 81 -13.63 -26.28 12.59
N TYR A 82 -14.89 -25.85 12.72
CA TYR A 82 -15.43 -24.71 11.98
C TYR A 82 -14.76 -23.38 12.37
N SER A 83 -14.57 -23.14 13.67
CA SER A 83 -13.89 -21.93 14.16
C SER A 83 -12.43 -21.87 13.71
N ALA A 84 -11.70 -22.99 13.78
CA ALA A 84 -10.32 -23.08 13.28
C ALA A 84 -10.25 -22.84 11.76
N ALA A 85 -11.18 -23.41 10.99
CA ALA A 85 -11.25 -23.19 9.54
C ALA A 85 -11.52 -21.71 9.21
N ASN A 86 -12.44 -21.06 9.94
CA ASN A 86 -12.78 -19.65 9.72
C ASN A 86 -11.65 -18.69 10.14
N ILE A 87 -10.98 -18.95 11.27
CA ILE A 87 -9.76 -18.21 11.66
C ILE A 87 -8.67 -18.38 10.60
N GLY A 88 -8.50 -19.60 10.08
CA GLY A 88 -7.56 -19.88 8.99
C GLY A 88 -7.86 -19.12 7.70
N ALA A 89 -9.13 -19.06 7.29
CA ALA A 89 -9.57 -18.27 6.14
C ALA A 89 -9.34 -16.76 6.38
N SER A 90 -9.67 -16.28 7.58
CA SER A 90 -9.49 -14.89 7.97
C SER A 90 -8.01 -14.47 7.99
N ARG A 91 -7.09 -15.31 8.49
CA ARG A 91 -5.64 -15.04 8.45
C ARG A 91 -5.10 -14.95 7.03
N ARG A 92 -5.65 -15.72 6.09
CA ARG A 92 -5.27 -15.62 4.67
C ARG A 92 -5.79 -14.34 4.02
N LYS A 93 -6.99 -13.92 4.40
CA LYS A 93 -7.63 -12.69 3.88
C LYS A 93 -7.03 -11.42 4.50
N TYR A 94 -6.59 -11.49 5.75
CA TYR A 94 -6.06 -10.38 6.53
C TYR A 94 -4.69 -10.74 7.14
N PRO A 95 -3.65 -10.88 6.30
CA PRO A 95 -2.33 -11.24 6.78
C PRO A 95 -1.70 -10.10 7.58
N ASP A 96 -0.92 -10.46 8.59
CA ASP A 96 0.01 -9.54 9.23
C ASP A 96 0.98 -8.99 8.19
N THR A 97 1.14 -7.67 8.18
CA THR A 97 1.85 -6.96 7.12
C THR A 97 2.84 -5.98 7.71
N ASP A 98 4.08 -6.00 7.22
CA ASP A 98 5.11 -5.01 7.53
C ASP A 98 5.39 -4.16 6.29
N ILE A 99 5.22 -2.85 6.45
CA ILE A 99 5.37 -1.85 5.40
C ILE A 99 6.65 -1.04 5.69
N PRO A 100 7.76 -1.35 5.02
CA PRO A 100 9.02 -0.64 5.24
C PRO A 100 8.91 0.81 4.78
N LEU A 101 9.48 1.71 5.58
CA LEU A 101 9.63 3.13 5.29
C LEU A 101 11.03 3.37 4.76
N TYR A 102 11.14 4.13 3.68
CA TYR A 102 12.41 4.39 3.01
C TYR A 102 12.75 5.87 2.97
N THR A 103 14.03 6.18 3.13
CA THR A 103 14.60 7.48 2.77
C THR A 103 15.31 7.35 1.43
N ILE A 104 14.96 8.22 0.47
CA ILE A 104 15.62 8.27 -0.85
C ILE A 104 16.91 9.10 -0.76
N SER A 105 18.01 8.54 -1.25
CA SER A 105 19.31 9.23 -1.31
C SER A 105 19.40 10.15 -2.52
N GLY A 106 20.02 11.31 -2.34
CA GLY A 106 20.19 12.29 -3.43
C GLY A 106 18.87 12.92 -3.91
N ALA A 107 17.77 12.69 -3.20
CA ALA A 107 16.48 13.34 -3.40
C ALA A 107 16.26 14.39 -2.31
N GLY A 108 15.56 15.47 -2.66
CA GLY A 108 15.21 16.56 -1.75
C GLY A 108 15.67 17.91 -2.27
N SER A 109 14.72 18.79 -2.59
CA SER A 109 15.02 20.20 -2.83
C SER A 109 15.54 20.84 -1.54
N ALA A 110 16.74 21.43 -1.59
CA ALA A 110 17.44 22.07 -0.47
C ALA A 110 17.90 21.15 0.69
N GLY A 111 18.17 19.86 0.42
CA GLY A 111 18.85 18.96 1.36
C GLY A 111 17.94 18.28 2.40
N ALA A 112 16.63 18.46 2.33
CA ALA A 112 15.67 17.74 3.16
C ALA A 112 15.39 16.34 2.58
N PRO A 113 15.45 15.26 3.38
CA PRO A 113 15.24 13.91 2.89
C PRO A 113 13.81 13.71 2.36
N VAL A 114 13.65 12.72 1.48
CA VAL A 114 12.36 12.29 0.94
C VAL A 114 11.95 10.97 1.57
N LEU A 115 10.75 10.93 2.15
CA LEU A 115 10.14 9.70 2.64
C LEU A 115 9.43 9.00 1.48
N ALA A 116 9.73 7.73 1.26
CA ALA A 116 9.04 6.89 0.29
C ALA A 116 8.41 5.68 1.01
N VAL A 117 7.15 5.41 0.68
CA VAL A 117 6.38 4.28 1.23
C VAL A 117 5.78 3.49 0.09
N VAL A 118 6.07 2.19 0.05
CA VAL A 118 5.43 1.25 -0.90
C VAL A 118 4.31 0.54 -0.16
N VAL A 119 3.06 0.93 -0.44
CA VAL A 119 1.90 0.42 0.28
C VAL A 119 1.34 -0.83 -0.42
N PRO A 120 1.26 -1.98 0.28
CA PRO A 120 0.63 -3.17 -0.27
C PRO A 120 -0.88 -2.97 -0.39
N HIS A 121 -1.53 -3.82 -1.20
CA HIS A 121 -2.98 -3.87 -1.19
C HIS A 121 -3.49 -4.39 0.16
N LEU A 122 -4.28 -3.57 0.85
CA LEU A 122 -4.87 -3.91 2.14
C LEU A 122 -6.37 -4.18 1.92
N THR A 123 -6.78 -5.43 2.05
CA THR A 123 -8.19 -5.83 1.87
C THR A 123 -9.11 -5.25 2.95
N ASN A 124 -8.56 -4.92 4.13
CA ASN A 124 -9.33 -4.28 5.20
C ASN A 124 -9.27 -2.74 5.05
N PRO A 125 -10.41 -2.06 4.79
CA PRO A 125 -10.43 -0.60 4.64
C PRO A 125 -10.09 0.15 5.94
N ILE A 126 -10.30 -0.48 7.11
CA ILE A 126 -9.88 0.08 8.40
C ILE A 126 -8.35 0.09 8.47
N ALA A 127 -7.69 -0.97 7.99
CA ALA A 127 -6.23 -1.04 7.93
C ALA A 127 -5.67 0.02 6.98
N GLU A 128 -6.27 0.14 5.79
CA GLU A 128 -5.89 1.18 4.81
C GLU A 128 -5.95 2.58 5.45
N LYS A 129 -7.07 2.92 6.10
CA LYS A 129 -7.24 4.22 6.77
C LYS A 129 -6.26 4.43 7.94
N ALA A 130 -6.02 3.40 8.75
CA ALA A 130 -5.10 3.46 9.87
C ALA A 130 -3.65 3.66 9.39
N VAL A 131 -3.23 2.94 8.35
CA VAL A 131 -1.92 3.13 7.70
C VAL A 131 -1.80 4.54 7.13
N ALA A 132 -2.82 5.05 6.43
CA ALA A 132 -2.85 6.45 5.94
C ALA A 132 -2.56 7.46 7.06
N SER A 133 -3.24 7.25 8.18
CA SER A 133 -3.18 8.15 9.33
C SER A 133 -1.79 8.12 9.97
N GLN A 134 -1.18 6.92 10.08
CA GLN A 134 0.19 6.79 10.56
C GLN A 134 1.20 7.47 9.63
N ILE A 135 1.07 7.30 8.31
CA ILE A 135 1.94 7.98 7.35
C ILE A 135 1.83 9.51 7.49
N ALA A 136 0.61 10.05 7.59
CA ALA A 136 0.36 11.48 7.79
C ALA A 136 1.03 12.04 9.06
N VAL A 137 1.12 11.24 10.13
CA VAL A 137 1.76 11.64 11.39
C VAL A 137 3.28 11.58 11.33
N LEU A 138 3.87 10.75 10.46
CA LEU A 138 5.32 10.58 10.33
C LEU A 138 6.03 11.79 9.70
N ALA A 139 5.34 12.55 8.85
CA ALA A 139 5.94 13.65 8.10
C ALA A 139 5.10 14.95 8.17
N PRO A 140 4.79 15.46 9.37
CA PRO A 140 3.85 16.57 9.55
C PRO A 140 4.36 17.90 8.94
N SER A 141 5.67 18.02 8.73
CA SER A 141 6.33 19.20 8.17
C SER A 141 6.67 19.07 6.68
N ALA A 142 6.23 17.99 6.02
CA ALA A 142 6.52 17.81 4.60
C ALA A 142 5.86 18.89 3.76
N LYS A 143 6.63 19.45 2.82
CA LYS A 143 6.21 20.53 1.94
C LYS A 143 5.26 20.05 0.86
N SER A 144 5.48 18.84 0.34
CA SER A 144 4.58 18.24 -0.63
C SER A 144 4.42 16.75 -0.42
N TRP A 145 3.22 16.29 -0.76
CA TRP A 145 2.79 14.91 -0.68
C TRP A 145 2.43 14.43 -2.07
N ILE A 146 3.00 13.33 -2.51
CA ILE A 146 2.78 12.76 -3.84
C ILE A 146 2.29 11.33 -3.66
N ALA A 147 1.04 11.07 -4.03
CA ALA A 147 0.44 9.74 -3.98
C ALA A 147 0.15 9.24 -5.40
N LEU A 148 0.57 8.01 -5.70
CA LEU A 148 0.22 7.33 -6.95
C LEU A 148 -0.97 6.40 -6.72
N SER A 149 -2.01 6.47 -7.53
CA SER A 149 -3.20 5.61 -7.39
C SER A 149 -3.04 4.30 -8.18
N PRO A 150 -3.54 3.13 -7.72
CA PRO A 150 -4.46 2.91 -6.59
C PRO A 150 -3.74 2.76 -5.26
N SER A 151 -3.58 3.84 -4.51
CA SER A 151 -3.03 3.84 -3.15
C SER A 151 -3.96 4.60 -2.21
N VAL A 152 -3.55 4.62 -0.94
CA VAL A 152 -4.30 4.99 0.25
C VAL A 152 -5.23 6.21 0.04
N SER A 153 -6.49 5.92 -0.24
CA SER A 153 -7.54 6.91 -0.53
C SER A 153 -7.82 7.86 0.65
N ALA A 154 -7.47 7.42 1.85
CA ALA A 154 -7.74 8.10 3.11
C ALA A 154 -6.78 9.27 3.43
N LEU A 155 -5.68 9.45 2.69
CA LEU A 155 -4.78 10.60 2.88
C LEU A 155 -5.50 11.93 2.63
N SER A 156 -6.48 11.95 1.71
CA SER A 156 -7.28 13.13 1.36
C SER A 156 -8.12 13.69 2.51
N LYS A 157 -8.33 12.94 3.60
CA LYS A 157 -9.14 13.35 4.76
C LYS A 157 -8.31 13.87 5.93
N ALA A 158 -6.98 13.88 5.82
CA ALA A 158 -6.15 14.50 6.83
C ALA A 158 -6.16 16.02 6.60
N ASP A 159 -6.92 16.77 7.40
CA ASP A 159 -7.00 18.25 7.42
C ASP A 159 -5.62 18.98 7.56
N LYS A 160 -4.52 18.21 7.66
CA LYS A 160 -3.14 18.68 7.81
C LYS A 160 -2.33 18.65 6.51
N LEU A 161 -2.87 18.10 5.43
CA LEU A 161 -2.17 17.95 4.15
C LEU A 161 -2.65 19.02 3.16
N ASN A 162 -2.05 20.21 3.25
CA ASN A 162 -2.47 21.36 2.44
C ASN A 162 -2.13 21.21 0.95
N ASP A 163 -1.10 20.42 0.61
CA ASP A 163 -0.63 20.21 -0.76
C ASP A 163 -0.39 18.71 -1.04
N ILE A 164 -1.44 18.02 -1.51
CA ILE A 164 -1.37 16.64 -2.03
C ILE A 164 -1.48 16.65 -3.56
N GLY A 165 -0.42 16.21 -4.23
CA GLY A 165 -0.48 15.77 -5.62
C GLY A 165 -0.93 14.31 -5.70
N LEU A 166 -2.11 14.06 -6.27
CA LEU A 166 -2.59 12.71 -6.57
C LEU A 166 -2.45 12.45 -8.07
N LEU A 167 -1.67 11.44 -8.43
CA LEU A 167 -1.56 10.97 -9.81
C LEU A 167 -2.31 9.63 -9.93
N ALA A 168 -3.48 9.69 -10.56
CA ALA A 168 -4.28 8.50 -10.84
C ALA A 168 -3.92 7.93 -12.21
N LEU A 169 -3.45 6.69 -12.22
CA LEU A 169 -3.03 5.99 -13.42
C LEU A 169 -4.13 5.01 -13.85
N ASN A 170 -4.41 4.96 -15.14
CA ASN A 170 -5.28 3.93 -15.69
C ASN A 170 -4.62 2.57 -15.46
N SER A 171 -5.42 1.64 -14.96
CA SER A 171 -4.98 0.28 -14.69
C SER A 171 -6.12 -0.70 -14.89
N GLU A 172 -5.77 -1.95 -15.22
CA GLU A 172 -6.72 -3.03 -15.45
C GLU A 172 -6.45 -4.19 -14.49
N GLY A 173 -7.50 -4.92 -14.10
CA GLY A 173 -7.37 -6.10 -13.24
C GLY A 173 -8.06 -5.93 -11.88
N HIS A 174 -7.87 -6.94 -11.02
CA HIS A 174 -8.43 -6.94 -9.68
C HIS A 174 -7.55 -6.11 -8.74
N PRO A 175 -8.11 -5.50 -7.67
CA PRO A 175 -7.34 -4.78 -6.66
C PRO A 175 -6.16 -5.60 -6.12
N GLY A 176 -4.97 -4.98 -6.09
CA GLY A 176 -3.70 -5.62 -5.71
C GLY A 176 -3.00 -6.43 -6.82
N PHE A 177 -3.63 -6.60 -7.97
CA PHE A 177 -3.09 -7.26 -9.16
C PHE A 177 -3.24 -6.41 -10.41
N GLU A 178 -3.36 -5.10 -10.22
CA GLU A 178 -3.57 -4.15 -11.30
C GLU A 178 -2.35 -4.11 -12.22
N LYS A 179 -2.64 -4.08 -13.52
CA LYS A 179 -1.66 -3.84 -14.59
C LYS A 179 -1.74 -2.37 -14.96
N VAL A 180 -0.66 -1.66 -14.70
CA VAL A 180 -0.50 -0.25 -15.10
C VAL A 180 0.36 -0.23 -16.36
N ASP A 181 0.03 0.63 -17.32
CA ASP A 181 0.85 0.76 -18.52
C ASP A 181 2.26 1.31 -18.20
N ALA A 182 3.27 0.81 -18.92
CA ALA A 182 4.66 1.18 -18.70
C ALA A 182 4.93 2.67 -18.97
N ASP A 183 4.33 3.22 -20.03
CA ASP A 183 4.53 4.63 -20.37
C ASP A 183 3.76 5.52 -19.38
N ALA A 184 2.58 5.09 -18.92
CA ALA A 184 1.87 5.76 -17.83
C ALA A 184 2.71 5.86 -16.54
N ILE A 185 3.39 4.77 -16.14
CA ILE A 185 4.35 4.80 -15.00
C ILE A 185 5.48 5.80 -15.27
N MET A 186 6.04 5.81 -16.48
CA MET A 186 7.14 6.71 -16.84
C MET A 186 6.73 8.18 -16.81
N ASP A 187 5.53 8.50 -17.29
CA ASP A 187 4.99 9.86 -17.31
C ASP A 187 4.72 10.36 -15.89
N ALA A 188 3.99 9.58 -15.08
CA ALA A 188 3.76 9.94 -13.68
C ALA A 188 5.08 10.10 -12.92
N THR A 189 6.05 9.21 -13.15
CA THR A 189 7.35 9.32 -12.48
C THR A 189 8.16 10.53 -12.96
N THR A 190 7.98 10.97 -14.20
CA THR A 190 8.62 12.18 -14.70
C THR A 190 8.16 13.43 -13.95
N GLU A 191 6.87 13.48 -13.59
CA GLU A 191 6.31 14.53 -12.73
C GLU A 191 6.85 14.41 -11.30
N VAL A 192 6.71 13.22 -10.67
CA VAL A 192 7.17 12.99 -9.30
C VAL A 192 8.66 13.30 -9.14
N PHE A 193 9.50 12.85 -10.07
CA PHE A 193 10.94 13.08 -10.03
C PHE A 193 11.32 14.53 -10.37
N GLY A 194 10.45 15.28 -11.05
CA GLY A 194 10.61 16.71 -11.26
C GLY A 194 10.56 17.52 -9.96
N GLU A 195 9.74 17.08 -9.01
CA GLU A 195 9.57 17.77 -7.72
C GLU A 195 10.68 17.46 -6.72
N ILE A 196 11.20 16.22 -6.74
CA ILE A 196 12.09 15.72 -5.67
C ILE A 196 13.56 15.68 -6.07
N PHE A 197 13.91 15.72 -7.36
CA PHE A 197 15.30 15.63 -7.82
C PHE A 197 15.73 16.88 -8.58
N ASP A 198 17.01 17.21 -8.49
CA ASP A 198 17.61 18.16 -9.44
C ASP A 198 17.62 17.58 -10.86
N PRO A 199 17.71 18.42 -11.92
CA PRO A 199 17.61 17.94 -13.30
C PRO A 199 18.60 16.82 -13.68
N LYS A 200 19.81 16.81 -13.09
CA LYS A 200 20.82 15.78 -13.38
C LYS A 200 20.49 14.45 -12.70
N ALA A 201 20.12 14.49 -11.41
CA ALA A 201 19.68 13.29 -10.70
C ALA A 201 18.39 12.71 -11.29
N LYS A 202 17.43 13.57 -11.66
CA LYS A 202 16.19 13.19 -12.35
C LYS A 202 16.48 12.39 -13.62
N ALA A 203 17.33 12.91 -14.50
CA ALA A 203 17.65 12.24 -15.77
C ALA A 203 18.29 10.86 -15.55
N SER A 204 19.18 10.74 -14.55
CA SER A 204 19.81 9.46 -14.18
C SER A 204 18.78 8.46 -13.63
N ALA A 205 17.92 8.90 -12.71
CA ALA A 205 16.89 8.09 -12.10
C ALA A 205 15.86 7.59 -13.13
N LEU A 206 15.37 8.47 -14.02
CA LEU A 206 14.44 8.09 -15.10
C LEU A 206 15.07 7.11 -16.08
N LYS A 207 16.35 7.28 -16.42
CA LYS A 207 17.07 6.32 -17.28
C LYS A 207 17.17 4.94 -16.63
N LYS A 208 17.42 4.88 -15.32
CA LYS A 208 17.46 3.62 -14.58
C LYS A 208 16.08 2.96 -14.54
N LEU A 209 15.04 3.74 -14.22
CA LEU A 209 13.66 3.26 -14.16
C LEU A 209 13.17 2.71 -15.51
N SER A 210 13.39 3.43 -16.61
CA SER A 210 12.94 3.03 -17.95
C SER A 210 13.54 1.69 -18.39
N SER A 211 14.76 1.38 -17.96
CA SER A 211 15.43 0.10 -18.24
C SER A 211 14.80 -1.10 -17.52
N VAL A 212 13.99 -0.85 -16.48
CA VAL A 212 13.37 -1.86 -15.64
C VAL A 212 11.86 -1.96 -15.89
N VAL A 213 11.13 -0.84 -15.92
CA VAL A 213 9.67 -0.82 -16.08
C VAL A 213 9.22 -1.54 -17.33
N ARG A 214 9.90 -1.32 -18.45
CA ARG A 214 9.59 -1.96 -19.75
C ARG A 214 9.86 -3.47 -19.76
N LYS A 215 10.66 -3.98 -18.83
CA LYS A 215 10.93 -5.42 -18.66
C LYS A 215 9.91 -6.10 -17.76
N ILE A 216 9.26 -5.36 -16.87
CA ILE A 216 8.33 -5.91 -15.85
C ILE A 216 6.87 -5.83 -16.34
N ASN A 217 6.47 -4.75 -17.00
CA ASN A 217 5.09 -4.54 -17.49
C ASN A 217 4.79 -5.18 -18.84
N SER A 218 5.52 -6.22 -19.17
CA SER A 218 5.51 -6.82 -20.49
C SER A 218 4.36 -7.80 -20.66
N SER A 219 3.13 -7.28 -20.65
CA SER A 219 2.03 -7.89 -21.42
C SER A 219 2.46 -8.15 -22.88
N SER A 220 3.36 -7.32 -23.41
CA SER A 220 4.07 -7.52 -24.69
C SER A 220 5.12 -8.66 -24.70
N THR A 221 5.73 -9.10 -23.59
CA THR A 221 6.70 -10.23 -23.64
C THR A 221 6.03 -11.60 -23.59
N SER A 222 4.74 -11.67 -23.25
CA SER A 222 4.00 -12.93 -23.38
C SER A 222 3.76 -13.33 -24.84
N GLY A 223 3.97 -12.41 -25.79
CA GLY A 223 3.62 -12.60 -27.20
C GLY A 223 2.11 -12.67 -27.46
N MET A 224 1.26 -12.38 -26.46
CA MET A 224 -0.21 -12.41 -26.63
C MET A 224 -0.75 -11.23 -27.44
N TYR A 225 -0.06 -10.09 -27.42
CA TYR A 225 -0.45 -8.91 -28.17
C TYR A 225 0.71 -8.58 -29.11
N LEU A 226 0.47 -8.77 -30.41
CA LEU A 226 1.37 -8.47 -31.52
C LEU A 226 0.95 -7.17 -32.20
#